data_AF-A0A6P1A1S1-F1
#
_entry.id   AF-A0A6P1A1S1-F1
#
_cell.length_a   1.000
_cell.length_b   1.000
_cell.length_c   1.000
_cell.angle_alpha   90.00
_cell.angle_beta   90.00
_cell.angle_gamma   90.00
#
_symmetry.space_group_name_H-M   'P 1'
#
loop_
_entity.id
_entity.type
_entity.pdbx_description
1 polymer ?
#
loop_
_entity_poly.entity_id
_entity_poly.type
_entity_poly.pdbx_seq_one_letter_code
_entity_poly.pdbx_strand_id
1 'polypeptide(L)'
;MDRYLWAVGSAAVELPVGEQVADRYQVVAPQIWQDMQPELPPDFPEQLNGHILPYLRLYPHCLHVPEVYGICQLPQQRNFLSTPGQDVVILLENAPIDANGNLYPSMESMWTSATAVRQVYWLWQIWELWIPLSELGVASSLLVPNNLRVEGWRLRLRELYQDTMADTSISPVVPSNG
;
A
#
# COMPACT_ATOMS: atom_id res chain seq x y z
N MET A 1 10.12 17.14 -12.45
CA MET A 1 9.81 17.04 -11.01
C MET A 1 9.86 15.56 -10.71
N ASP A 2 10.71 15.13 -9.79
CA ASP A 2 10.92 13.70 -9.54
C ASP A 2 9.64 13.06 -9.00
N ARG A 3 9.27 11.92 -9.57
CA ARG A 3 8.05 11.20 -9.22
C ARG A 3 8.41 9.93 -8.46
N TYR A 4 8.14 9.94 -7.16
CA TYR A 4 8.30 8.78 -6.30
C TYR A 4 7.00 8.01 -6.17
N LEU A 5 7.11 6.70 -6.29
CA LEU A 5 6.01 5.73 -6.30
C LEU A 5 6.20 4.75 -5.15
N TRP A 6 5.09 4.34 -4.56
CA TRP A 6 5.09 3.23 -3.61
C TRP A 6 4.88 1.90 -4.35
N ALA A 7 5.81 0.98 -4.20
CA ALA A 7 5.81 -0.33 -4.86
C ALA A 7 5.22 -1.40 -3.93
N VAL A 8 4.04 -1.90 -4.28
CA VAL A 8 3.29 -2.91 -3.52
C VAL A 8 3.63 -4.31 -4.03
N GLY A 9 3.90 -5.23 -3.11
CA GLY A 9 4.16 -6.64 -3.38
C GLY A 9 5.44 -7.13 -2.70
N SER A 10 5.47 -8.42 -2.33
CA SER A 10 6.64 -9.02 -1.65
C SER A 10 7.91 -8.89 -2.48
N ALA A 11 7.81 -9.05 -3.80
CA ALA A 11 8.95 -8.93 -4.70
C ALA A 11 9.56 -7.51 -4.71
N ALA A 12 8.77 -6.46 -4.46
CA ALA A 12 9.27 -5.09 -4.39
C ALA A 12 10.08 -4.79 -3.11
N VAL A 13 9.80 -5.53 -2.03
CA VAL A 13 10.54 -5.41 -0.74
C VAL A 13 11.95 -5.99 -0.88
N GLU A 14 12.11 -7.03 -1.69
CA GLU A 14 13.36 -7.77 -1.84
C GLU A 14 14.36 -7.09 -2.79
N LEU A 15 13.95 -6.06 -3.52
CA LEU A 15 14.83 -5.39 -4.47
C LEU A 15 15.87 -4.50 -3.76
N PRO A 16 17.16 -4.64 -4.11
CA PRO A 16 18.21 -3.79 -3.57
C PRO A 16 18.07 -2.33 -4.03
N VAL A 17 18.37 -1.42 -3.10
CA VAL A 17 18.47 0.02 -3.41
C VAL A 17 19.58 0.24 -4.45
N GLY A 18 19.28 1.07 -5.45
CA GLY A 18 20.12 1.35 -6.61
C GLY A 18 19.79 0.48 -7.83
N GLU A 19 18.97 -0.55 -7.70
CA GLU A 19 18.55 -1.38 -8.83
C GLU A 19 17.65 -0.60 -9.80
N GLN A 20 17.86 -0.81 -11.10
CA GLN A 20 16.96 -0.36 -12.15
C GLN A 20 16.01 -1.49 -12.54
N VAL A 21 14.72 -1.20 -12.58
CA VAL A 21 13.63 -2.15 -12.84
C VAL A 21 12.90 -1.75 -14.11
N ALA A 22 12.72 -2.73 -15.02
CA ALA A 22 12.04 -2.56 -16.30
C ALA A 22 12.55 -1.37 -17.13
N ASP A 23 13.86 -1.08 -17.04
CA ASP A 23 14.55 0.04 -17.70
C ASP A 23 13.96 1.44 -17.44
N ARG A 24 13.05 1.57 -16.47
CA ARG A 24 12.29 2.81 -16.21
C ARG A 24 12.34 3.25 -14.75
N TYR A 25 12.25 2.32 -13.82
CA TYR A 25 12.14 2.65 -12.40
C TYR A 25 13.47 2.44 -11.70
N GLN A 26 13.84 3.33 -10.79
CA GLN A 26 15.00 3.17 -9.93
C GLN A 26 14.56 2.93 -8.48
N VAL A 27 15.06 1.88 -7.84
CA VAL A 27 14.80 1.62 -6.42
C VAL A 27 15.64 2.57 -5.58
N VAL A 28 15.03 3.54 -4.91
CA VAL A 28 15.74 4.55 -4.10
C VAL A 28 15.68 4.25 -2.60
N ALA A 29 14.67 3.50 -2.17
CA ALA A 29 14.55 2.93 -0.83
C ALA A 29 13.66 1.68 -0.89
N PRO A 30 13.57 0.87 0.19
CA PRO A 30 12.66 -0.26 0.22
C PRO A 30 11.22 0.16 -0.14
N GLN A 31 10.68 -0.44 -1.20
CA GLN A 31 9.36 -0.12 -1.78
C GLN A 31 9.15 1.32 -2.27
N ILE A 32 10.19 2.16 -2.33
CA ILE A 32 10.11 3.50 -2.90
C ILE A 32 10.90 3.51 -4.20
N TRP A 33 10.17 3.67 -5.30
CA TRP A 33 10.75 3.68 -6.64
C TRP A 33 10.61 5.07 -7.25
N GLN A 34 11.63 5.53 -7.95
CA GLN A 34 11.60 6.76 -8.72
C GLN A 34 11.30 6.41 -10.19
N ASP A 35 10.31 7.06 -10.78
CA ASP A 35 10.06 6.98 -12.22
C ASP A 35 11.05 7.89 -12.97
N MET A 36 11.91 7.29 -13.78
CA MET A 36 12.89 8.03 -14.61
C MET A 36 12.28 8.54 -15.92
N GLN A 37 11.08 8.09 -16.29
CA GLN A 37 10.41 8.44 -17.54
C GLN A 37 8.92 8.78 -17.31
N PRO A 38 8.59 9.74 -16.43
CA PRO A 38 7.20 10.07 -16.08
C PRO A 38 6.40 10.69 -17.24
N GLU A 39 7.08 11.15 -18.29
CA GLU A 39 6.51 11.68 -19.54
C GLU A 39 5.84 10.56 -20.36
N LEU A 40 6.24 9.30 -20.18
CA LEU A 40 5.68 8.15 -20.87
C LEU A 40 4.55 7.52 -20.04
N PRO A 41 3.46 7.07 -20.67
CA PRO A 41 2.40 6.38 -19.95
C PRO A 41 2.99 5.13 -19.26
N PRO A 42 2.63 4.87 -17.98
CA PRO A 42 3.00 3.64 -17.31
C PRO A 42 2.27 2.44 -17.92
N ASP A 43 2.83 1.26 -17.69
CA ASP A 43 2.14 0.02 -18.02
C ASP A 43 0.93 -0.13 -17.09
N PHE A 44 -0.21 -0.45 -17.69
CA PHE A 44 -1.45 -0.75 -16.97
C PHE A 44 -1.86 -2.19 -17.28
N PRO A 45 -2.38 -2.95 -16.31
CA PRO A 45 -2.79 -4.31 -16.59
C PRO A 45 -3.97 -4.33 -17.57
N GLU A 46 -3.92 -5.23 -18.54
CA GLU A 46 -5.04 -5.49 -19.45
C GLU A 46 -6.28 -6.02 -18.69
N GLN A 47 -6.06 -6.71 -17.57
CA GLN A 47 -7.09 -7.23 -16.68
C GLN A 47 -6.95 -6.64 -15.29
N LEU A 48 -7.99 -5.95 -14.82
CA LEU A 48 -8.06 -5.41 -13.47
C LEU A 48 -8.10 -6.57 -12.46
N ASN A 49 -7.00 -6.78 -11.75
CA ASN A 49 -6.93 -7.77 -10.69
C ASN A 49 -7.73 -7.29 -9.45
N GLY A 50 -8.10 -8.24 -8.58
CA GLY A 50 -8.84 -7.93 -7.35
C GLY A 50 -8.10 -7.02 -6.36
N HIS A 51 -6.79 -6.84 -6.52
CA HIS A 51 -5.96 -5.99 -5.67
C HIS A 51 -5.96 -4.52 -6.10
N ILE A 52 -6.19 -4.22 -7.38
CA ILE A 52 -6.27 -2.86 -7.93
C ILE A 52 -7.67 -2.26 -7.74
N LEU A 53 -8.71 -3.09 -7.82
CA LEU A 53 -10.10 -2.63 -7.78
C LEU A 53 -10.45 -1.78 -6.53
N PRO A 54 -9.97 -2.10 -5.30
CA PRO A 54 -10.22 -1.26 -4.13
C PRO A 54 -9.68 0.16 -4.30
N TYR A 55 -8.49 0.34 -4.85
CA TYR A 55 -7.92 1.68 -5.09
C TYR A 55 -8.78 2.48 -6.07
N LEU A 56 -9.22 1.86 -7.17
CA LEU A 56 -10.07 2.53 -8.17
C LEU A 56 -11.41 2.96 -7.58
N ARG A 57 -12.03 2.13 -6.73
CA ARG A 57 -13.29 2.46 -6.05
C ARG A 57 -13.13 3.51 -4.96
N LEU A 58 -11.95 3.58 -4.33
CA LEU A 58 -11.62 4.55 -3.28
C LEU A 58 -11.10 5.90 -3.83
N TYR A 59 -11.13 6.13 -5.14
CA TYR A 59 -10.77 7.42 -5.73
C TYR A 59 -11.46 8.64 -5.07
N PRO A 60 -12.75 8.60 -4.65
CA PRO A 60 -13.37 9.71 -3.90
C PRO A 60 -12.65 10.06 -2.58
N HIS A 61 -11.81 9.17 -2.06
CA HIS A 61 -11.00 9.31 -0.85
C HIS A 61 -9.51 9.51 -1.16
N CYS A 62 -9.13 9.94 -2.37
CA CYS A 62 -7.74 10.15 -2.80
C CYS A 62 -6.95 11.16 -1.94
N LEU A 63 -7.62 11.95 -1.11
CA LEU A 63 -6.93 12.78 -0.11
C LEU A 63 -6.17 11.93 0.94
N HIS A 64 -6.65 10.70 1.19
CA HIS A 64 -6.20 9.80 2.24
C HIS A 64 -5.70 8.45 1.70
N VAL A 65 -6.13 8.05 0.50
CA VAL A 65 -5.81 6.76 -0.11
C VAL A 65 -4.93 7.00 -1.34
N PRO A 66 -3.84 6.24 -1.53
CA PRO A 66 -3.01 6.36 -2.71
C PRO A 66 -3.72 5.81 -3.96
N GLU A 67 -3.19 6.12 -5.13
CA GLU A 67 -3.84 5.83 -6.41
C GLU A 67 -2.95 4.94 -7.27
N VAL A 68 -3.56 4.12 -8.13
CA VAL A 68 -2.81 3.24 -9.01
C VAL A 68 -2.20 4.06 -10.14
N TYR A 69 -0.87 4.14 -10.13
CA TYR A 69 -0.10 4.73 -11.21
C TYR A 69 0.02 3.75 -12.38
N GLY A 70 0.35 2.49 -12.07
CA GLY A 70 0.52 1.43 -13.05
C GLY A 70 0.99 0.14 -12.40
N ILE A 71 1.54 -0.75 -13.23
CA ILE A 71 2.16 -2.00 -12.80
C ILE A 71 3.56 -2.15 -13.37
N CYS A 72 4.36 -3.01 -12.75
CA CYS A 72 5.64 -3.44 -13.27
C CYS A 72 5.72 -4.96 -13.20
N GLN A 73 5.98 -5.62 -14.32
CA GLN A 73 6.25 -7.05 -14.35
C GLN A 73 7.74 -7.29 -14.10
N LEU A 74 8.05 -8.08 -13.08
CA LEU A 74 9.42 -8.48 -12.77
C LEU A 74 9.81 -9.71 -13.59
N PRO A 75 11.08 -9.84 -14.03
CA PRO A 75 11.53 -11.02 -14.76
C PRO A 75 11.41 -12.29 -13.91
N GLN A 76 10.82 -13.35 -14.46
CA GLN A 76 10.57 -14.66 -13.81
C GLN A 76 11.81 -15.37 -13.24
N GLN A 77 13.03 -14.92 -13.57
CA GLN A 77 14.26 -15.62 -13.21
C GLN A 77 14.71 -15.48 -11.75
N ARG A 78 14.03 -14.68 -10.91
CA ARG A 78 14.51 -14.44 -9.53
C ARG A 78 14.06 -15.46 -8.49
N ASN A 79 13.00 -16.23 -8.75
CA ASN A 79 12.50 -17.22 -7.80
C ASN A 79 12.07 -18.49 -8.54
N PHE A 80 12.85 -19.57 -8.42
CA PHE A 80 12.49 -20.91 -8.92
C PHE A 80 11.23 -21.52 -8.25
N LEU A 81 10.62 -20.79 -7.31
CA LEU A 81 9.41 -21.13 -6.57
C LEU A 81 8.30 -20.07 -6.72
N SER A 82 8.43 -19.07 -7.61
CA SER A 82 7.40 -18.05 -7.80
C SER A 82 6.08 -18.70 -8.24
N THR A 83 5.02 -18.43 -7.48
CA THR A 83 3.65 -18.76 -7.91
C THR A 83 3.25 -17.79 -9.03
N PRO A 84 2.59 -18.24 -10.11
CA PRO A 84 2.13 -17.35 -11.18
C PRO A 84 1.33 -16.16 -10.61
N GLY A 85 1.78 -14.93 -10.89
CA GLY A 85 1.14 -13.70 -10.42
C GLY A 85 1.84 -12.98 -9.26
N GLN A 86 2.88 -13.57 -8.64
CA GLN A 86 3.70 -12.88 -7.62
C GLN A 86 4.74 -11.92 -8.19
N ASP A 87 4.93 -11.93 -9.51
CA ASP A 87 5.94 -11.12 -10.20
C ASP A 87 5.40 -9.74 -10.64
N VAL A 88 4.14 -9.41 -10.34
CA VAL A 88 3.55 -8.10 -10.67
C VAL A 88 3.59 -7.19 -9.46
N VAL A 89 4.32 -6.08 -9.58
CA VAL A 89 4.36 -5.00 -8.61
C VAL A 89 3.33 -3.95 -9.00
N ILE A 90 2.46 -3.56 -8.07
CA ILE A 90 1.56 -2.41 -8.27
C ILE A 90 2.31 -1.15 -7.84
N LEU A 91 2.33 -0.16 -8.72
CA LEU A 91 2.94 1.13 -8.46
C LEU A 91 1.86 2.12 -8.07
N LEU A 92 2.00 2.71 -6.89
CA LEU A 92 1.05 3.70 -6.39
C LEU A 92 1.66 5.10 -6.44
N GLU A 93 0.91 6.02 -7.02
CA GLU A 93 1.16 7.45 -6.85
C GLU A 93 0.32 7.99 -5.69
N ASN A 94 0.52 9.26 -5.35
CA ASN A 94 -0.18 9.90 -4.22
C ASN A 94 -0.01 9.09 -2.91
N ALA A 95 1.10 8.36 -2.79
CA ALA A 95 1.57 7.78 -1.55
C ALA A 95 2.14 8.89 -0.64
N PRO A 96 2.22 8.66 0.69
CA PRO A 96 2.74 9.63 1.65
C PRO A 96 4.27 9.70 1.60
N ILE A 97 4.80 10.09 0.44
CA ILE A 97 6.23 10.27 0.14
C ILE A 97 6.46 11.75 -0.17
N ASP A 98 7.50 12.34 0.41
CA ASP A 98 7.89 13.72 0.17
C ASP A 98 8.66 13.89 -1.16
N ALA A 99 8.98 15.14 -1.50
CA ALA A 99 9.71 15.47 -2.74
C ALA A 99 11.16 14.95 -2.77
N ASN A 100 11.67 14.39 -1.68
CA ASN A 100 13.01 13.81 -1.58
C ASN A 100 12.99 12.28 -1.54
N GLY A 101 11.81 11.66 -1.72
CA GLY A 101 11.67 10.20 -1.66
C GLY A 101 11.58 9.62 -0.25
N ASN A 102 11.32 10.43 0.77
CA ASN A 102 11.15 9.97 2.15
C ASN A 102 9.68 9.81 2.50
N LEU A 103 9.33 8.75 3.23
CA LEU A 103 7.99 8.62 3.80
C LEU A 103 7.74 9.70 4.85
N TYR A 104 6.53 10.26 4.85
CA TYR A 104 6.05 11.05 5.97
C TYR A 104 6.08 10.23 7.28
N PRO A 105 6.18 10.90 8.44
CA PRO A 105 6.18 10.23 9.74
C PRO A 105 4.95 9.33 9.94
N SER A 106 5.11 8.24 10.69
CA SER A 106 3.96 7.44 11.10
C SER A 106 3.12 8.19 12.12
N MET A 107 1.81 7.91 12.15
CA MET A 107 0.93 8.48 13.17
C MET A 107 1.41 8.15 14.58
N GLU A 108 1.90 6.92 14.80
CA GLU A 108 2.48 6.47 16.08
C GLU A 108 3.65 7.35 16.50
N SER A 109 4.60 7.62 15.59
CA SER A 109 5.78 8.45 15.89
C SER A 109 5.44 9.89 16.26
N MET A 110 4.31 10.40 15.73
CA MET A 110 3.84 11.76 15.97
C MET A 110 2.83 11.87 17.11
N TRP A 111 2.35 10.73 17.64
CA TRP A 111 1.23 10.73 18.57
C TRP A 111 1.50 11.56 19.82
N THR A 112 2.64 11.32 20.48
CA THR A 112 2.99 11.96 21.75
C THR A 112 3.36 13.43 21.61
N SER A 113 3.84 13.85 20.44
CA SER A 113 4.21 15.25 20.16
C SER A 113 3.04 16.07 19.61
N ALA A 114 1.95 15.42 19.18
CA ALA A 114 0.76 16.09 18.68
C ALA A 114 -0.12 16.66 19.80
N THR A 115 -0.76 17.80 19.52
CA THR A 115 -1.81 18.34 20.40
C THR A 115 -3.00 17.38 20.50
N ALA A 116 -3.74 17.40 21.61
CA ALA A 116 -4.94 16.57 21.78
C ALA A 116 -5.98 16.78 20.66
N VAL A 117 -6.19 18.02 20.22
CA VAL A 117 -7.08 18.33 19.09
C VAL A 117 -6.63 17.63 17.81
N ARG A 118 -5.31 17.60 17.55
CA ARG A 118 -4.74 16.93 16.38
C ARG A 118 -4.91 15.41 16.47
N GLN A 119 -4.69 14.80 17.63
CA GLN A 119 -4.92 13.37 17.85
C GLN A 119 -6.38 12.98 17.59
N VAL A 120 -7.33 13.74 18.16
CA VAL A 120 -8.77 13.52 17.93
C VAL A 120 -9.11 13.65 16.44
N TYR A 121 -8.50 14.60 15.73
CA TYR A 121 -8.75 14.78 14.31
C TYR A 121 -8.23 13.62 13.46
N TRP A 122 -7.08 13.03 13.79
CA TRP A 122 -6.61 11.82 13.12
C TRP A 122 -7.52 10.62 13.38
N LEU A 123 -8.02 10.45 14.60
CA LEU A 123 -9.00 9.42 14.92
C LEU A 123 -10.31 9.61 14.15
N TRP A 124 -10.75 10.86 13.97
CA TRP A 124 -11.93 11.18 13.15
C TRP A 124 -11.73 10.78 11.68
N GLN A 125 -10.56 11.06 11.10
CA GLN A 125 -10.27 10.65 9.73
C GLN A 125 -10.21 9.12 9.58
N ILE A 126 -9.65 8.41 10.56
CA ILE A 126 -9.68 6.94 10.60
C ILE A 126 -11.13 6.44 10.63
N TRP A 127 -11.98 7.07 11.44
CA TRP A 127 -13.41 6.75 11.50
C TRP A 127 -14.11 6.96 10.16
N GLU A 128 -13.91 8.09 9.49
CA GLU A 128 -14.52 8.39 8.20
C GLU A 128 -14.10 7.38 7.10
N LEU A 129 -12.86 6.91 7.15
CA LEU A 129 -12.34 5.91 6.22
C LEU A 129 -12.82 4.49 6.53
N TRP A 130 -13.29 4.21 7.76
CA TRP A 130 -13.61 2.85 8.17
C TRP A 130 -14.67 2.18 7.29
N ILE A 131 -15.79 2.86 7.07
CA ILE A 131 -16.92 2.34 6.29
C ILE A 131 -16.51 2.03 4.84
N PRO A 132 -15.99 3.00 4.04
CA PRO A 132 -15.66 2.74 2.64
C PRO A 132 -14.56 1.68 2.47
N LEU A 133 -13.61 1.58 3.40
CA LEU A 133 -12.60 0.53 3.36
C LEU A 133 -13.19 -0.84 3.73
N SER A 134 -14.09 -0.90 4.71
CA SER A 134 -14.74 -2.15 5.14
C SER A 134 -15.64 -2.72 4.05
N GLU A 135 -16.37 -1.89 3.31
CA GLU A 135 -17.20 -2.32 2.18
C GLU A 135 -16.39 -2.97 1.05
N LEU A 136 -15.10 -2.67 0.99
CA LEU A 136 -14.15 -3.19 0.00
C LEU A 136 -13.23 -4.27 0.57
N GLY A 137 -13.44 -4.69 1.83
CA GLY A 137 -12.64 -5.72 2.49
C GLY A 137 -11.17 -5.34 2.67
N VAL A 138 -10.89 -4.06 2.94
CA VAL A 138 -9.53 -3.53 3.16
C VAL A 138 -9.42 -2.66 4.43
N ALA A 139 -10.32 -2.84 5.40
CA ALA A 139 -10.34 -2.05 6.64
C ALA A 139 -9.11 -2.29 7.53
N SER A 140 -8.49 -3.47 7.44
CA SER A 140 -7.23 -3.82 8.10
C SER A 140 -6.10 -2.84 7.79
N SER A 141 -6.17 -2.13 6.66
CA SER A 141 -5.25 -1.04 6.31
C SER A 141 -5.15 0.04 7.38
N LEU A 142 -6.24 0.30 8.10
CA LEU A 142 -6.30 1.29 9.18
C LEU A 142 -5.68 0.80 10.49
N LEU A 143 -5.38 -0.50 10.59
CA LEU A 143 -4.89 -1.14 11.81
C LEU A 143 -3.39 -1.43 11.77
N VAL A 144 -2.72 -1.14 10.65
CA VAL A 144 -1.27 -1.29 10.49
C VAL A 144 -0.59 0.03 10.88
N PRO A 145 0.12 0.12 12.03
CA PRO A 145 0.64 1.41 12.52
C PRO A 145 1.58 2.11 11.54
N ASN A 146 2.41 1.33 10.83
CA ASN A 146 3.36 1.86 9.85
C ASN A 146 2.74 2.20 8.48
N ASN A 147 1.46 1.88 8.28
CA ASN A 147 0.70 2.24 7.08
C ASN A 147 0.09 3.65 7.21
N LEU A 148 -0.25 4.06 8.43
CA LEU A 148 -0.83 5.38 8.73
C LEU A 148 0.27 6.43 8.80
N ARG A 149 0.32 7.29 7.79
CA ARG A 149 1.27 8.41 7.70
C ARG A 149 0.56 9.74 7.90
N VAL A 150 1.30 10.72 8.40
CA VAL A 150 0.76 12.05 8.73
C VAL A 150 1.50 13.13 7.99
N GLU A 151 0.73 13.92 7.25
CA GLU A 151 1.20 15.08 6.50
C GLU A 151 0.42 16.30 6.95
N GLY A 152 1.03 17.07 7.87
CA GLY A 152 0.37 18.20 8.49
C GLY A 152 -0.88 17.77 9.28
N TRP A 153 -2.07 18.08 8.75
CA TRP A 153 -3.35 17.77 9.40
C TRP A 153 -4.01 16.48 8.92
N ARG A 154 -3.64 16.00 7.73
CA ARG A 154 -4.26 14.83 7.13
C ARG A 154 -3.48 13.56 7.44
N LEU A 155 -4.22 12.48 7.57
CA LEU A 155 -3.75 11.11 7.63
C LEU A 155 -3.80 10.52 6.22
N ARG A 156 -2.82 9.72 5.85
CA ARG A 156 -2.73 9.06 4.55
C ARG A 156 -2.30 7.62 4.74
N LEU A 157 -2.91 6.72 3.99
CA LEU A 157 -2.49 5.33 3.88
C LEU A 157 -1.32 5.23 2.90
N ARG A 158 -0.40 4.31 3.17
CA ARG A 158 0.70 4.00 2.27
C ARG A 158 0.28 2.99 1.21
N GLU A 159 -0.50 1.99 1.59
CA GLU A 159 -1.11 0.98 0.73
C GLU A 159 -2.37 0.38 1.39
N LEU A 160 -3.10 -0.43 0.63
CA LEU A 160 -4.26 -1.19 1.10
C LEU A 160 -3.86 -2.64 1.39
N TYR A 161 -4.33 -3.14 2.53
CA TYR A 161 -4.21 -4.53 2.96
C TYR A 161 -5.58 -5.19 2.84
N GLN A 162 -5.62 -6.39 2.29
CA GLN A 162 -6.84 -7.19 2.27
C GLN A 162 -7.16 -7.72 3.65
N ASP A 163 -8.43 -7.69 4.01
CA ASP A 163 -8.93 -8.25 5.25
C ASP A 163 -8.80 -9.77 5.18
N THR A 164 -7.90 -10.33 5.98
CA THR A 164 -7.81 -11.78 6.15
C THR A 164 -9.07 -12.24 6.87
N MET A 165 -9.96 -12.95 6.16
CA MET A 165 -10.97 -13.78 6.79
C MET A 165 -10.21 -14.81 7.62
N ALA A 166 -10.22 -14.67 8.95
CA ALA A 166 -9.78 -15.76 9.81
C ALA A 166 -10.68 -16.95 9.48
N ASP A 167 -10.13 -17.95 8.80
CA ASP A 167 -10.80 -19.21 8.47
C ASP A 167 -11.19 -19.86 9.81
N THR A 168 -12.37 -19.51 10.28
CA THR A 168 -12.95 -20.01 11.52
C THR A 168 -13.54 -21.38 11.20
N SER A 169 -12.68 -22.30 10.77
CA SER A 169 -12.94 -23.73 10.79
C SER A 169 -12.82 -24.20 12.24
N ILE A 170 -13.77 -23.79 13.07
CA ILE A 170 -13.99 -24.43 14.37
C ILE A 170 -14.50 -25.82 14.05
N SER A 171 -13.59 -26.77 13.86
CA SER A 171 -13.94 -28.19 13.94
C SER A 171 -14.58 -28.40 15.31
N PRO A 172 -15.82 -28.88 15.42
CA PRO A 172 -16.37 -29.23 16.71
C PRO A 172 -15.52 -30.39 17.27
N VAL A 173 -14.78 -30.13 18.35
CA VAL A 173 -14.20 -31.18 19.16
C VAL A 173 -15.37 -31.96 19.76
N VAL A 174 -15.70 -33.09 19.14
CA VAL A 174 -16.61 -34.06 19.73
C VAL A 174 -15.82 -34.77 20.84
N PRO A 175 -16.21 -34.65 22.12
CA PRO A 175 -15.54 -35.39 23.17
C PRO A 175 -15.86 -36.88 23.03
N SER A 176 -14.82 -37.69 22.91
CA SER A 176 -14.88 -39.14 23.00
C SER A 176 -15.24 -39.52 24.44
N ASN A 177 -16.49 -39.91 24.68
CA ASN A 177 -16.84 -40.56 25.94
C ASN A 177 -16.35 -42.01 25.89
N GLY A 178 -15.53 -42.38 26.87
CA GLY A 178 -15.19 -43.77 27.20
C GLY A 178 -16.30 -44.48 27.97
#